data_AF-A0A533MK88-F1
#
_entry.id   AF-A0A533MK88-F1
#
_cell.length_a   1.000
_cell.length_b   1.000
_cell.length_c   1.000
_cell.angle_alpha   90.00
_cell.angle_beta   90.00
_cell.angle_gamma   90.00
#
_symmetry.space_group_name_H-M   'P 1'
#
loop_
_entity.id
_entity.type
_entity.pdbx_description
1 polymer ?
#
loop_
_entity_poly.entity_id
_entity_poly.type
_entity_poly.pdbx_seq_one_letter_code
_entity_poly.pdbx_strand_id
1 'polypeptide(L)'
;MYSRKYDKSGLGSNPKAKEAIQTAFNYFKANAKSVSQGIPIKERDYHLHVQDLTGVGMSDDLALAAFLSLCSGVLEKPVQEQTAILGTITIGGSIS
;
A
#
# COMPACT_ATOMS: atom_id res chain seq x y z
N MET A 1 14.84 -21.21 -5.30
CA MET A 1 14.91 -19.98 -4.49
C MET A 1 13.68 -19.14 -4.82
N TYR A 2 12.53 -19.43 -4.20
CA TYR A 2 11.30 -18.66 -4.42
C TYR A 2 10.85 -18.06 -3.09
N SER A 3 10.96 -16.74 -2.98
CA SER A 3 10.27 -15.99 -1.94
C SER A 3 10.09 -14.58 -2.46
N ARG A 4 8.88 -14.22 -2.90
CA ARG A 4 8.47 -12.81 -2.91
C ARG A 4 7.13 -12.62 -2.23
N LYS A 5 7.22 -12.68 -0.90
CA LYS A 5 6.21 -12.24 0.07
C LYS A 5 5.78 -10.76 -0.08
N TYR A 6 6.41 -9.97 -0.95
CA TYR A 6 6.03 -8.59 -1.33
C TYR A 6 7.01 -8.01 -2.36
N ASP A 7 6.53 -7.28 -3.36
CA ASP A 7 7.33 -6.50 -4.31
C ASP A 7 6.70 -5.13 -4.64
N LYS A 8 7.54 -4.16 -5.02
CA LYS A 8 7.10 -2.79 -5.33
C LYS A 8 7.85 -2.20 -6.53
N SER A 9 7.11 -1.53 -7.42
CA SER A 9 7.67 -0.93 -8.65
C SER A 9 7.17 0.51 -8.87
N GLY A 10 7.84 1.24 -9.78
CA GLY A 10 7.44 2.60 -10.17
C GLY A 10 7.85 3.74 -9.23
N LEU A 11 8.46 3.43 -8.08
CA LEU A 11 8.92 4.43 -7.09
C LEU A 11 10.24 5.15 -7.44
N GLY A 12 10.86 4.81 -8.58
CA GLY A 12 12.14 5.37 -9.00
C GLY A 12 13.27 5.24 -7.96
N SER A 13 14.12 6.26 -7.87
CA SER A 13 15.20 6.38 -6.87
C SER A 13 14.75 7.07 -5.58
N ASN A 14 13.47 7.37 -5.38
CA ASN A 14 12.99 8.09 -4.20
C ASN A 14 12.99 7.17 -2.95
N PRO A 15 13.86 7.40 -1.95
CA PRO A 15 13.95 6.54 -0.78
C PRO A 15 12.74 6.70 0.15
N LYS A 16 12.22 7.92 0.32
CA LYS A 16 11.07 8.19 1.19
C LYS A 16 9.80 7.52 0.69
N ALA A 17 9.56 7.57 -0.63
CA ALA A 17 8.44 6.85 -1.24
C ALA A 17 8.56 5.34 -0.99
N LYS A 18 9.76 4.77 -1.11
CA LYS A 18 9.99 3.35 -0.78
C LYS A 18 9.73 3.01 0.69
N GLU A 19 10.08 3.91 1.60
CA GLU A 19 9.80 3.78 3.03
C GLU A 19 8.29 3.90 3.33
N ALA A 20 7.59 4.88 2.77
CA ALA A 20 6.15 5.05 2.93
C ALA A 20 5.38 3.79 2.51
N ILE A 21 5.75 3.24 1.35
CA ILE A 21 5.20 1.98 0.85
C ILE A 21 5.54 0.79 1.77
N GLN A 22 6.74 0.77 2.36
CA GLN A 22 7.13 -0.27 3.31
C GLN A 22 6.32 -0.18 4.62
N THR A 23 6.08 1.04 5.09
CA THR A 23 5.23 1.34 6.26
C THR A 23 3.81 0.85 6.03
N ALA A 24 3.22 1.16 4.87
CA ALA A 24 1.90 0.68 4.48
C ALA A 24 1.81 -0.86 4.52
N PHE A 25 2.80 -1.55 3.94
CA PHE A 25 2.82 -3.01 3.94
C PHE A 25 2.97 -3.62 5.34
N ASN A 26 3.76 -2.98 6.21
CA ASN A 26 3.90 -3.40 7.60
C ASN A 26 2.60 -3.20 8.39
N TYR A 27 1.96 -2.04 8.22
CA TYR A 27 0.66 -1.76 8.82
C TYR A 27 -0.40 -2.74 8.33
N PHE A 28 -0.44 -3.01 7.03
CA PHE A 28 -1.34 -3.99 6.40
C PHE A 28 -1.19 -5.38 7.05
N LYS A 29 0.01 -5.93 7.12
CA LYS A 29 0.23 -7.26 7.74
C LYS A 29 -0.21 -7.32 9.21
N ALA A 30 0.01 -6.23 9.96
CA ALA A 30 -0.32 -6.17 11.37
C ALA A 30 -1.82 -6.00 11.63
N ASN A 31 -2.51 -5.22 10.79
CA ASN A 31 -3.85 -4.73 11.09
C ASN A 31 -4.93 -5.20 10.12
N ALA A 32 -4.63 -5.83 8.99
CA ALA A 32 -5.68 -6.10 7.99
C ALA A 32 -6.81 -7.02 8.50
N LYS A 33 -6.58 -7.84 9.54
CA LYS A 33 -7.66 -8.59 10.21
C LYS A 33 -8.70 -7.70 10.88
N SER A 34 -8.35 -6.49 11.33
CA SER A 34 -9.34 -5.53 11.86
C SER A 34 -10.23 -4.96 10.76
N VAL A 35 -9.73 -4.91 9.52
CA VAL A 35 -10.51 -4.53 8.32
C VAL A 35 -11.46 -5.67 7.93
N SER A 36 -10.95 -6.91 7.88
CA SER A 36 -11.76 -8.11 7.63
C SER A 36 -11.13 -9.34 8.25
N GLN A 37 -11.88 -10.05 9.11
CA GLN A 37 -11.37 -11.22 9.82
C GLN A 37 -10.93 -12.37 8.90
N GLY A 38 -11.55 -12.49 7.71
CA GLY A 38 -11.30 -13.54 6.73
C GLY A 38 -10.22 -13.21 5.69
N ILE A 39 -9.49 -12.09 5.84
CA ILE A 39 -8.55 -11.65 4.81
C ILE A 39 -7.33 -12.62 4.68
N PRO A 40 -7.09 -13.24 3.50
CA PRO A 40 -6.06 -14.27 3.32
C PRO A 40 -4.65 -13.70 3.12
N ILE A 41 -4.10 -13.02 4.14
CA ILE A 41 -2.85 -12.25 4.00
C ILE A 41 -1.66 -13.12 3.60
N LYS A 42 -1.54 -14.32 4.19
CA LYS A 42 -0.35 -15.19 4.11
C LYS A 42 -0.31 -16.08 2.86
N GLU A 43 -1.40 -16.15 2.12
CA GLU A 43 -1.60 -17.07 1.01
C GLU A 43 -1.40 -16.39 -0.36
N ARG A 44 -1.08 -15.09 -0.34
CA ARG A 44 -0.95 -14.26 -1.55
C ARG A 44 0.44 -13.64 -1.61
N ASP A 45 0.98 -13.57 -2.82
CA ASP A 45 2.10 -12.70 -3.14
C ASP A 45 1.56 -11.34 -3.58
N TYR A 46 2.28 -10.28 -3.23
CA TYR A 46 1.83 -8.91 -3.39
C TYR A 46 2.76 -8.17 -4.33
N HIS A 47 2.19 -7.47 -5.32
CA HIS A 47 2.91 -6.51 -6.14
C HIS A 47 2.16 -5.18 -6.14
N LEU A 48 2.83 -4.11 -5.71
CA LEU A 48 2.29 -2.76 -5.76
C LEU A 48 3.07 -1.93 -6.79
N HIS A 49 2.37 -1.39 -7.77
CA HIS A 49 2.93 -0.43 -8.72
C HIS A 49 2.44 0.97 -8.39
N VAL A 50 3.35 1.94 -8.39
CA VAL A 50 3.02 3.36 -8.21
C VAL A 50 3.49 4.14 -9.41
N GLN A 51 2.62 4.98 -9.97
CA GLN A 51 2.92 5.81 -11.13
C GLN A 51 2.67 7.27 -10.80
N ASP A 52 3.65 8.11 -11.13
CA ASP A 52 3.45 9.56 -11.21
C ASP A 52 2.78 9.88 -12.56
N LEU A 53 1.56 10.39 -12.50
CA LEU A 53 0.75 10.72 -13.68
C LEU A 53 1.05 12.12 -14.24
N THR A 54 1.60 13.02 -13.43
CA THR A 54 1.83 14.42 -13.82
C THR A 54 3.30 14.71 -14.11
N GLY A 55 4.20 13.79 -13.75
CA GLY A 55 5.63 13.90 -14.01
C GLY A 55 6.35 14.93 -13.13
N VAL A 56 5.71 15.36 -12.04
CA VAL A 56 6.26 16.36 -11.10
C VAL A 56 7.17 15.76 -10.04
N GLY A 57 7.23 14.43 -9.96
CA GLY A 57 8.00 13.69 -8.98
C GLY A 57 7.13 12.87 -8.02
N MET A 58 7.72 11.80 -7.48
CA MET A 58 7.04 10.88 -6.58
C MET A 58 6.85 11.50 -5.20
N SER A 59 5.60 11.50 -4.70
CA SER A 59 5.24 11.91 -3.34
C SER A 59 5.74 10.89 -2.29
N ASP A 60 5.98 11.35 -1.06
CA ASP A 60 6.17 10.50 0.12
C ASP A 60 4.87 10.23 0.90
N ASP A 61 3.77 10.92 0.59
CA ASP A 61 2.44 10.73 1.17
C ASP A 61 1.66 9.62 0.45
N LEU A 62 2.27 8.44 0.36
CA LEU A 62 1.73 7.29 -0.38
C LEU A 62 1.22 6.16 0.52
N ALA A 63 1.56 6.20 1.82
CA ALA A 63 1.36 5.04 2.68
C ALA A 63 -0.12 4.70 2.86
N LEU A 64 -1.00 5.70 2.98
CA LEU A 64 -2.43 5.46 3.14
C LEU A 64 -3.06 4.87 1.88
N ALA A 65 -2.74 5.45 0.71
CA ALA A 65 -3.20 4.95 -0.59
C ALA A 65 -2.72 3.52 -0.86
N ALA A 66 -1.46 3.22 -0.52
CA ALA A 66 -0.91 1.88 -0.65
C ALA A 66 -1.60 0.86 0.27
N PHE A 67 -1.89 1.23 1.52
CA PHE A 67 -2.62 0.37 2.45
C PHE A 67 -4.02 0.02 1.92
N LEU A 68 -4.77 1.03 1.46
CA LEU A 68 -6.11 0.83 0.89
C LEU A 68 -6.06 -0.01 -0.39
N SER A 69 -5.06 0.19 -1.24
CA SER A 69 -4.85 -0.61 -2.45
C SER A 69 -4.59 -2.08 -2.14
N LEU A 70 -3.77 -2.37 -1.12
CA LEU A 70 -3.52 -3.75 -0.66
C LEU A 70 -4.79 -4.41 -0.11
N CYS A 71 -5.57 -3.69 0.71
CA CYS A 71 -6.85 -4.17 1.22
C CYS A 71 -7.84 -4.45 0.09
N SER A 72 -7.99 -3.51 -0.85
CA SER A 72 -8.87 -3.65 -2.02
C SER A 72 -8.49 -4.87 -2.86
N GLY A 73 -7.21 -5.02 -3.20
CA GLY A 73 -6.71 -6.12 -4.02
C GLY A 73 -6.92 -7.49 -3.38
N VAL A 74 -6.68 -7.65 -2.07
CA VAL A 74 -6.86 -8.95 -1.40
C VAL A 74 -8.32 -9.28 -1.15
N LEU A 75 -9.14 -8.27 -0.86
CA LEU A 75 -10.58 -8.47 -0.63
C LEU A 75 -11.35 -8.61 -1.94
N GLU A 76 -10.72 -8.39 -3.09
CA GLU A 76 -11.35 -8.35 -4.42
C GLU A 76 -12.53 -7.35 -4.43
N LYS A 77 -12.38 -6.24 -3.71
CA LYS A 77 -13.38 -5.18 -3.61
C LYS A 77 -12.86 -3.92 -4.27
N PRO A 78 -13.49 -3.43 -5.35
CA PRO A 78 -13.04 -2.21 -6.01
C PRO A 78 -13.19 -1.01 -5.07
N VAL A 79 -12.27 -0.06 -5.19
CA VAL A 79 -12.40 1.25 -4.56
C VAL A 79 -13.58 1.97 -5.21
N GLN A 80 -14.30 2.79 -4.43
CA GLN A 80 -15.40 3.60 -4.94
C GLN A 80 -14.91 4.55 -6.04
N GLU A 81 -15.66 4.62 -7.14
CA GLU A 81 -15.38 5.54 -8.23
C GLU A 81 -15.30 7.00 -7.75
N GLN A 82 -14.49 7.81 -8.43
CA GLN A 82 -14.29 9.23 -8.08
C GLN A 82 -13.70 9.47 -6.68
N THR A 83 -13.07 8.46 -6.08
CA THR A 83 -12.35 8.60 -4.80
C THR A 83 -10.92 9.07 -5.01
N ALA A 84 -10.52 10.14 -4.31
CA ALA A 84 -9.13 10.54 -4.14
C ALA A 84 -8.66 10.22 -2.72
N ILE A 85 -7.52 9.55 -2.59
CA ILE A 85 -6.89 9.25 -1.31
C ILE A 85 -5.61 10.06 -1.21
N LEU A 86 -5.50 10.87 -0.17
CA LEU A 86 -4.34 11.72 0.11
C LEU A 86 -3.84 11.45 1.52
N GLY A 87 -2.55 11.70 1.73
CA GLY A 87 -1.92 11.59 3.04
C GLY A 87 -1.24 10.26 3.30
N THR A 88 -0.71 10.14 4.51
CA THR A 88 0.13 9.04 4.94
C THR A 88 -0.43 8.37 6.20
N ILE A 89 0.06 7.18 6.50
CA ILE A 89 -0.28 6.43 7.71
C ILE A 89 1.00 5.98 8.40
N THR A 90 1.06 6.15 9.71
CA THR A 90 2.18 5.66 10.51
C THR A 90 2.01 4.18 10.84
N ILE A 91 3.07 3.55 11.33
CA ILE A 91 2.99 2.16 11.84
C ILE A 91 1.99 2.04 12.99
N GLY A 92 1.78 3.11 13.77
CA GLY A 92 0.80 3.17 14.86
C GLY A 92 -0.64 3.41 14.41
N GLY A 93 -0.88 3.69 13.13
CA GLY A 93 -2.22 3.95 12.59
C GLY A 93 -2.67 5.40 12.64
N SER A 94 -1.80 6.34 13.02
CA SER A 94 -2.09 7.77 12.89
C SER A 94 -2.09 8.18 11.42
N ILE A 95 -3.06 8.98 11.01
CA ILE A 95 -3.22 9.50 9.64
C ILE A 95 -2.89 11.00 9.65
N SER A 96 -2.17 11.47 8.63
CA SER A 96 -1.80 12.88 8.41
C SER A 96 -1.82 13.22 6.93
#